data_AF-A0A431VFT1-F1
#
_entry.id   AF-A0A431VFT1-F1
#
_cell.length_a   1.000
_cell.length_b   1.000
_cell.length_c   1.000
_cell.angle_alpha   90.00
_cell.angle_beta   90.00
_cell.angle_gamma   90.00
#
_symmetry.space_group_name_H-M   'P 1'
#
loop_
_entity.id
_entity.type
_entity.pdbx_description
1 polymer ?
#
loop_
_entity_poly.entity_id
_entity_poly.type
_entity_poly.pdbx_seq_one_letter_code
_entity_poly.pdbx_strand_id
1 'polypeptide(L)'
;MLTSLAARRGDLRAFLRVEMAVGAAVNGAITAGIAGLVFSGVDPVPVWGLGGLAFDLLPSTILPVLAMGLLLPFVLRKRRAGGGLPDCDWSDLAGWSRFVPRGVVARAVVLALVWFILFAPTATALLWGGGWTAVPFTIVLVGKALYGALVGASVTPAILLPALCDVNRR
;
A
#
# COMPACT_ATOMS: atom_id res chain seq x y z
N MET A 1 23.54 15.76 -20.53
CA MET A 1 23.51 14.80 -19.39
C MET A 1 22.55 15.26 -18.29
N LEU A 2 22.55 16.53 -17.85
CA LEU A 2 21.58 17.03 -16.86
C LEU A 2 20.13 17.06 -17.38
N THR A 3 19.94 17.39 -18.67
CA THR A 3 18.63 17.37 -19.35
C THR A 3 18.02 15.98 -19.48
N SER A 4 18.83 14.91 -19.63
CA SER A 4 18.33 13.54 -19.72
C SER A 4 17.92 12.97 -18.36
N LEU A 5 18.59 13.37 -17.27
CA LEU A 5 18.22 12.96 -15.91
C LEU A 5 16.92 13.64 -15.43
N ALA A 6 16.72 14.92 -15.78
CA ALA A 6 15.50 15.65 -15.45
C ALA A 6 14.26 15.04 -16.16
N ALA A 7 14.39 14.71 -17.45
CA ALA A 7 13.34 14.05 -18.22
C ALA A 7 12.97 12.67 -17.62
N ARG A 8 13.96 11.82 -17.35
CA ARG A 8 13.76 10.50 -16.71
C ARG A 8 13.03 10.59 -15.36
N ARG A 9 13.40 11.56 -14.51
CA ARG A 9 12.72 11.81 -13.24
C ARG A 9 11.28 12.32 -13.42
N GLY A 10 11.02 13.06 -14.49
CA GLY A 10 9.68 13.51 -14.87
C GLY A 10 8.76 12.33 -15.19
N ASP A 11 9.22 11.44 -16.07
CA ASP A 11 8.47 10.24 -16.49
C ASP A 11 8.21 9.30 -15.31
N LEU A 12 9.22 9.08 -14.47
CA LEU A 12 9.09 8.26 -13.26
C LEU A 12 8.04 8.84 -12.29
N ARG A 13 8.01 10.16 -12.09
CA ARG A 13 7.02 10.81 -11.22
C ARG A 13 5.60 10.70 -11.78
N ALA A 14 5.43 10.90 -13.09
CA ALA A 14 4.13 10.76 -13.74
C ALA A 14 3.61 9.32 -13.63
N PHE A 15 4.48 8.34 -13.91
CA PHE A 15 4.18 6.92 -13.73
C PHE A 15 3.78 6.58 -12.30
N LEU A 16 4.57 7.01 -11.31
CA LEU A 16 4.28 6.76 -9.89
C LEU A 16 2.95 7.37 -9.45
N ARG A 17 2.58 8.57 -9.92
CA ARG A 17 1.28 9.17 -9.58
C ARG A 17 0.11 8.32 -10.07
N VAL A 18 0.20 7.82 -11.30
CA VAL A 18 -0.83 6.96 -11.88
C VAL A 18 -0.92 5.65 -11.10
N GLU A 19 0.21 4.99 -10.87
CA GLU A 19 0.22 3.72 -10.12
C GLU A 19 -0.20 3.91 -8.66
N MET A 20 0.13 5.03 -8.02
CA MET A 20 -0.36 5.37 -6.67
C MET A 20 -1.87 5.55 -6.66
N ALA A 21 -2.44 6.23 -7.66
CA ALA A 21 -3.88 6.41 -7.78
C ALA A 21 -4.60 5.08 -8.04
N VAL A 22 -4.05 4.23 -8.91
CA VAL A 22 -4.56 2.87 -9.16
C VAL A 22 -4.46 2.02 -7.90
N GLY A 23 -3.31 2.02 -7.22
CA GLY A 23 -3.09 1.29 -5.97
C GLY A 23 -4.04 1.75 -4.87
N ALA A 24 -4.29 3.05 -4.76
CA ALA A 24 -5.27 3.62 -3.84
C ALA A 24 -6.69 3.14 -4.16
N ALA A 25 -7.13 3.27 -5.42
CA ALA A 25 -8.46 2.88 -5.84
C ALA A 25 -8.72 1.38 -5.64
N VAL A 26 -7.79 0.53 -6.10
CA VAL A 26 -7.90 -0.92 -5.98
C VAL A 26 -7.88 -1.34 -4.52
N ASN A 27 -6.93 -0.84 -3.72
CA ASN A 27 -6.83 -1.25 -2.32
C ASN A 27 -7.99 -0.72 -1.47
N GLY A 28 -8.46 0.50 -1.74
CA GLY A 28 -9.65 1.05 -1.11
C GLY A 28 -10.89 0.21 -1.41
N ALA A 29 -11.11 -0.13 -2.68
CA ALA A 29 -12.24 -0.97 -3.09
C ALA A 29 -12.18 -2.38 -2.47
N ILE A 30 -11.01 -3.03 -2.49
CA ILE A 30 -10.83 -4.36 -1.88
C ILE A 30 -11.06 -4.29 -0.37
N THR A 31 -10.49 -3.31 0.32
CA THR A 31 -10.62 -3.18 1.79
C THR A 31 -12.08 -2.92 2.19
N ALA A 32 -12.78 -2.07 1.45
CA ALA A 32 -14.21 -1.83 1.67
C ALA A 32 -15.06 -3.07 1.35
N GLY A 33 -14.73 -3.80 0.27
CA GLY A 33 -15.42 -5.04 -0.09
C GLY A 33 -15.25 -6.12 0.98
N ILE A 34 -14.03 -6.32 1.48
CA ILE A 34 -13.75 -7.25 2.59
C ILE A 34 -14.52 -6.82 3.84
N ALA A 35 -14.49 -5.54 4.21
CA ALA A 35 -15.25 -5.04 5.34
C ALA A 35 -16.76 -5.27 5.16
N GLY A 36 -17.28 -5.09 3.95
CA GLY A 36 -18.67 -5.37 3.62
C GLY A 36 -19.05 -6.83 3.82
N LEU A 37 -18.16 -7.78 3.49
CA LEU A 37 -18.38 -9.20 3.70
C LEU A 37 -18.21 -9.63 5.16
N VAL A 38 -17.23 -9.07 5.87
CA VAL A 38 -16.91 -9.44 7.26
C VAL A 38 -17.94 -8.87 8.24
N PHE A 39 -18.39 -7.64 7.99
CA PHE A 39 -19.32 -6.93 8.87
C PHE A 39 -20.77 -6.94 8.37
N SER A 40 -21.07 -7.67 7.29
CA SER A 40 -22.46 -7.81 6.82
C SER A 40 -23.34 -8.40 7.92
N GLY A 41 -24.43 -7.71 8.27
CA GLY A 41 -25.37 -8.15 9.30
C GLY A 41 -25.00 -7.75 10.73
N VAL A 42 -23.91 -7.02 10.94
CA VAL A 42 -23.54 -6.44 12.22
C VAL A 42 -23.66 -4.92 12.13
N ASP A 43 -24.72 -4.35 12.71
CA ASP A 43 -24.93 -2.90 12.79
C ASP A 43 -25.53 -2.54 14.16
N PRO A 44 -24.84 -1.77 15.02
CA PRO A 44 -23.55 -1.12 14.78
C PRO A 44 -22.35 -2.08 14.94
N VAL A 45 -21.28 -1.82 14.18
CA VAL A 45 -20.06 -2.65 14.19
C VAL A 45 -19.23 -2.31 15.44
N PRO A 46 -18.83 -3.31 16.26
CA PRO A 46 -18.00 -3.08 17.42
C PRO A 46 -16.60 -2.57 17.01
N VAL A 47 -16.10 -1.57 17.73
CA VAL A 47 -14.75 -1.01 17.50
C VAL A 47 -13.68 -1.90 18.13
N TRP A 48 -13.97 -2.37 19.35
CA TRP A 48 -13.04 -3.10 20.21
C TRP A 48 -13.40 -4.59 20.29
N GLY A 49 -12.45 -5.41 20.77
CA GLY A 49 -12.63 -6.85 20.93
C GLY A 49 -12.24 -7.68 19.72
N LEU A 50 -12.28 -9.00 19.89
CA LEU A 50 -12.01 -9.96 18.82
C LEU A 50 -13.12 -9.86 17.77
N GLY A 51 -12.76 -9.50 16.54
CA GLY A 51 -13.71 -9.23 15.46
C GLY A 51 -14.18 -7.76 15.38
N GLY A 52 -13.64 -6.86 16.21
CA GLY A 52 -13.90 -5.43 16.08
C GLY A 52 -13.02 -4.72 15.04
N LEU A 53 -13.35 -3.47 14.70
CA LEU A 53 -12.62 -2.67 13.72
C LEU A 53 -11.13 -2.53 14.02
N ALA A 54 -10.76 -2.35 15.29
CA ALA A 54 -9.38 -2.20 15.71
C ALA A 54 -8.57 -3.49 15.45
N PHE A 55 -9.17 -4.66 15.68
CA PHE A 55 -8.53 -5.93 15.37
C PHE A 55 -8.40 -6.16 13.86
N ASP A 56 -9.40 -5.71 13.09
CA ASP A 56 -9.40 -5.82 11.62
C ASP A 56 -8.35 -4.93 10.94
N LEU A 57 -7.73 -3.96 11.64
CA LEU A 57 -6.61 -3.17 11.09
C LEU A 57 -5.39 -4.04 10.75
N LEU A 58 -5.19 -5.14 11.47
CA LEU A 58 -4.07 -6.06 11.23
C LEU A 58 -4.18 -6.73 9.85
N PRO A 59 -5.24 -7.51 9.53
CA PRO A 59 -5.38 -8.09 8.20
C PRO A 59 -5.56 -7.01 7.13
N SER A 60 -6.24 -5.90 7.43
CA SER A 60 -6.45 -4.78 6.48
C SER A 60 -5.15 -4.08 6.05
N THR A 61 -4.06 -4.21 6.80
CA THR A 61 -2.77 -3.57 6.48
C THR A 61 -1.74 -4.58 6.00
N ILE A 62 -1.57 -5.67 6.76
CA ILE A 62 -0.51 -6.63 6.51
C ILE A 62 -0.77 -7.39 5.21
N LEU A 63 -1.99 -7.90 5.00
CA LEU A 63 -2.29 -8.74 3.84
C LEU A 63 -2.14 -7.99 2.51
N PRO A 64 -2.69 -6.77 2.34
CA PRO A 64 -2.51 -6.05 1.09
C PRO A 64 -1.06 -5.68 0.82
N VAL A 65 -0.31 -5.24 1.84
CA VAL A 65 1.10 -4.87 1.66
C VAL A 65 1.95 -6.09 1.29
N LEU A 66 1.74 -7.24 1.95
CA LEU A 66 2.40 -8.49 1.58
C LEU A 66 2.03 -8.91 0.15
N ALA A 67 0.74 -8.93 -0.18
CA ALA A 67 0.27 -9.32 -1.50
C ALA A 67 0.88 -8.42 -2.59
N MET A 68 0.81 -7.10 -2.43
CA MET A 68 1.42 -6.14 -3.35
C MET A 68 2.94 -6.33 -3.44
N GLY A 69 3.62 -6.47 -2.30
CA GLY A 69 5.07 -6.62 -2.22
C GLY A 69 5.59 -7.87 -2.94
N LEU A 70 4.81 -8.95 -2.89
CA LEU A 70 5.14 -10.22 -3.53
C LEU A 70 4.71 -10.26 -5.00
N LEU A 71 3.55 -9.71 -5.37
CA LEU A 71 2.96 -9.84 -6.71
C LEU A 71 3.44 -8.77 -7.70
N LEU A 72 3.58 -7.51 -7.27
CA LEU A 72 3.97 -6.41 -8.16
C LEU A 72 5.29 -6.66 -8.90
N PRO A 73 6.35 -7.22 -8.29
CA PRO A 73 7.57 -7.54 -9.03
C PRO A 73 7.35 -8.50 -10.22
N PHE A 74 6.41 -9.45 -10.11
CA PHE A 74 6.08 -10.35 -11.23
C PHE A 74 5.32 -9.60 -12.33
N VAL A 75 4.36 -8.77 -11.95
CA VAL A 75 3.59 -7.94 -12.89
C VAL A 75 4.50 -6.98 -13.65
N LEU A 76 5.44 -6.33 -12.96
CA LEU A 76 6.39 -5.41 -13.58
C LEU A 76 7.33 -6.13 -14.56
N ARG A 77 7.84 -7.32 -14.22
CA ARG A 77 8.62 -8.12 -15.18
C ARG A 77 7.86 -8.39 -16.47
N LYS A 78 6.58 -8.75 -16.36
CA LYS A 78 5.72 -8.98 -17.53
C LYS A 78 5.47 -7.69 -18.32
N ARG A 79 5.22 -6.56 -17.64
CA ARG A 79 5.03 -5.25 -18.29
C ARG A 79 6.30 -4.75 -18.98
N ARG A 80 7.50 -5.04 -18.45
CA ARG A 80 8.78 -4.68 -19.08
C ARG A 80 8.96 -5.34 -20.43
N ALA A 81 8.59 -6.62 -20.55
CA ALA A 81 8.63 -7.34 -21.83
C ALA A 81 7.76 -6.66 -22.92
N GLY A 82 6.75 -5.87 -22.53
CA GLY A 82 5.93 -5.05 -23.42
C GLY A 82 6.45 -3.62 -23.65
N GLY A 83 7.61 -3.23 -23.12
CA GLY A 83 8.25 -1.94 -23.38
C GLY A 83 7.67 -0.71 -22.65
N GLY A 84 6.61 -0.87 -21.86
CA GLY A 84 5.86 0.26 -21.27
C GLY A 84 6.35 0.80 -19.92
N LEU A 85 7.56 0.46 -19.47
CA LEU A 85 8.07 0.87 -18.16
C LEU A 85 9.17 1.93 -18.27
N PRO A 86 9.14 2.98 -17.43
CA PRO A 86 10.20 3.98 -17.39
C PRO A 86 11.50 3.38 -16.84
N ASP A 87 12.62 3.97 -17.25
CA ASP A 87 13.92 3.60 -16.71
C ASP A 87 14.09 4.13 -15.26
N CYS A 88 14.68 3.28 -14.42
CA CYS A 88 14.96 3.49 -12.99
C CYS A 88 16.33 2.88 -12.73
N ASP A 89 17.25 3.68 -12.18
CA ASP A 89 18.51 3.17 -11.63
C ASP A 89 18.54 3.36 -10.11
N TRP A 90 19.26 2.50 -9.41
CA TRP A 90 19.41 2.58 -7.95
C TRP A 90 20.08 3.89 -7.49
N SER A 91 20.80 4.57 -8.39
CA SER A 91 21.30 5.92 -8.17
C SER A 91 20.18 6.97 -8.02
N ASP A 92 18.99 6.72 -8.59
CA ASP A 92 17.80 7.56 -8.41
C ASP A 92 17.16 7.40 -7.02
N LEU A 93 17.50 6.32 -6.30
CA LEU A 93 17.05 5.99 -4.94
C LEU A 93 18.06 6.40 -3.84
N ALA A 94 19.01 7.29 -4.16
CA ALA A 94 20.10 7.70 -3.28
C ALA A 94 19.61 8.02 -1.86
N GLY A 95 20.12 7.31 -0.86
CA GLY A 95 19.77 7.44 0.56
C GLY A 95 18.81 6.38 1.09
N TRP A 96 17.85 5.92 0.28
CA TRP A 96 16.88 4.88 0.66
C TRP A 96 17.37 3.47 0.32
N SER A 97 18.21 3.35 -0.71
CA SER A 97 18.72 2.06 -1.21
C SER A 97 19.42 1.18 -0.16
N ARG A 98 20.03 1.78 0.88
CA ARG A 98 20.69 1.04 1.98
C ARG A 98 19.73 0.38 2.97
N PHE A 99 18.50 0.88 3.06
CA PHE A 99 17.50 0.41 4.03
C PHE A 99 16.51 -0.58 3.42
N VAL A 100 16.49 -0.71 2.10
CA VAL A 100 15.57 -1.61 1.39
C VAL A 100 16.18 -3.02 1.33
N PRO A 101 15.54 -4.04 1.89
CA PRO A 101 16.00 -5.43 1.75
C PRO A 101 16.04 -5.85 0.26
N ARG A 102 17.10 -6.56 -0.14
CA ARG A 102 17.27 -7.03 -1.53
C ARG A 102 16.34 -8.21 -1.88
N GLY A 103 15.94 -9.01 -0.91
CA GLY A 103 15.02 -10.14 -1.12
C GLY A 103 13.57 -9.66 -1.22
N VAL A 104 12.84 -10.12 -2.24
CA VAL A 104 11.42 -9.74 -2.46
C VAL A 104 10.56 -10.05 -1.23
N VAL A 105 10.73 -11.24 -0.64
CA VAL A 105 9.98 -11.66 0.56
C VAL A 105 10.35 -10.80 1.77
N ALA A 106 11.65 -10.65 2.06
CA ALA A 106 12.12 -9.84 3.19
C ALA A 106 11.64 -8.39 3.07
N ARG A 107 11.67 -7.81 1.85
CA ARG A 107 11.15 -6.47 1.57
C ARG A 107 9.65 -6.38 1.82
N ALA A 108 8.86 -7.33 1.34
CA ALA A 108 7.42 -7.35 1.57
C ALA A 108 7.08 -7.43 3.07
N VAL A 109 7.76 -8.29 3.82
CA VAL A 109 7.58 -8.42 5.28
C VAL A 109 7.95 -7.14 6.01
N VAL A 110 9.12 -6.56 5.73
CA VAL A 110 9.56 -5.31 6.36
C VAL A 110 8.57 -4.17 6.05
N LEU A 111 8.13 -4.03 4.80
CA LEU A 111 7.15 -3.01 4.43
C LEU A 111 5.80 -3.25 5.13
N ALA A 112 5.33 -4.49 5.21
CA ALA A 112 4.08 -4.81 5.91
C ALA A 112 4.14 -4.42 7.39
N LEU A 113 5.26 -4.71 8.06
CA LEU A 113 5.47 -4.33 9.45
C LEU A 113 5.56 -2.80 9.62
N VAL A 114 6.33 -2.12 8.77
CA VAL A 114 6.47 -0.65 8.84
C VAL A 114 5.11 0.03 8.63
N TRP A 115 4.34 -0.38 7.63
CA TRP A 115 3.02 0.21 7.37
C TRP A 115 2.01 -0.13 8.46
N PHE A 116 2.05 -1.35 9.00
CA PHE A 116 1.21 -1.71 10.15
C PHE A 116 1.52 -0.84 11.37
N ILE A 117 2.79 -0.67 11.71
CA ILE A 117 3.24 0.18 12.84
C ILE A 117 2.88 1.66 12.63
N LEU A 118 2.85 2.15 11.38
CA LEU A 118 2.47 3.52 11.08
C LEU A 118 0.95 3.75 11.09
N PHE A 119 0.20 2.91 10.39
CA PHE A 119 -1.23 3.13 10.17
C PHE A 119 -2.12 2.58 11.26
N ALA A 120 -1.82 1.39 11.81
CA ALA A 120 -2.72 0.76 12.78
C ALA A 120 -2.80 1.52 14.12
N PRO A 121 -1.68 1.97 14.74
CA PRO A 121 -1.73 2.81 15.94
C PRO A 121 -2.42 4.14 15.68
N THR A 122 -2.17 4.77 14.52
CA THR A 122 -2.81 6.04 14.15
C THR A 122 -4.32 5.88 14.04
N ALA A 123 -4.80 4.86 13.32
CA ALA A 123 -6.23 4.57 13.20
C ALA A 123 -6.85 4.19 14.55
N THR A 124 -6.15 3.40 15.35
CA THR A 124 -6.57 3.02 16.72
C THR A 124 -6.68 4.25 17.63
N ALA A 125 -5.72 5.17 17.57
CA ALA A 125 -5.71 6.40 18.35
C ALA A 125 -6.86 7.34 17.94
N LEU A 126 -7.19 7.42 16.65
CA LEU A 126 -8.36 8.18 16.17
C LEU A 126 -9.68 7.58 16.67
N LEU A 127 -9.81 6.26 16.65
CA LEU A 127 -11.00 5.56 17.17
C LEU A 127 -11.14 5.77 18.68
N TRP A 128 -10.03 5.65 19.42
CA TRP A 128 -9.98 5.87 20.87
C TRP A 128 -10.28 7.32 21.25
N GLY A 129 -9.62 8.29 20.61
CA GLY A 129 -9.82 9.72 20.86
C GLY A 129 -11.22 10.22 20.48
N GLY A 130 -11.88 9.55 19.53
CA GLY A 130 -13.28 9.80 19.19
C GLY A 130 -14.29 9.16 20.16
N GLY A 131 -13.86 8.35 21.11
CA GLY A 131 -14.74 7.68 22.09
C GLY A 131 -15.65 6.61 21.48
N TRP A 132 -15.33 6.10 20.29
CA TRP A 132 -16.18 5.15 19.58
C TRP A 132 -16.10 3.76 20.22
N THR A 133 -17.25 3.20 20.59
CA THR A 133 -17.37 1.80 21.03
C THR A 133 -18.03 0.92 19.96
N ALA A 134 -18.91 1.50 19.17
CA ALA A 134 -19.50 0.91 17.96
C ALA A 134 -19.70 1.98 16.89
N VAL A 135 -19.63 1.60 15.61
CA VAL A 135 -19.71 2.52 14.46
C VAL A 135 -20.76 2.00 13.48
N PRO A 136 -21.63 2.86 12.93
CA PRO A 136 -22.58 2.48 11.89
C PRO A 136 -21.89 1.81 10.70
N PHE A 137 -22.47 0.75 10.16
CA PHE A 137 -21.89 -0.02 9.08
C PHE A 137 -21.47 0.84 7.86
N THR A 138 -22.27 1.83 7.47
CA THR A 138 -21.92 2.74 6.36
C THR A 138 -20.64 3.54 6.61
N ILE A 139 -20.44 4.00 7.85
CA ILE A 139 -19.22 4.73 8.23
C ILE A 139 -18.02 3.78 8.21
N VAL A 140 -18.20 2.51 8.61
CA VAL A 140 -17.17 1.48 8.49
C VAL A 140 -16.74 1.30 7.04
N LEU A 141 -17.68 1.16 6.10
CA LEU A 141 -17.36 0.98 4.68
C LEU A 141 -16.57 2.17 4.12
N VAL A 142 -17.00 3.40 4.38
CA VAL A 142 -16.30 4.60 3.92
C VAL A 142 -14.93 4.71 4.58
N GLY A 143 -14.84 4.50 5.89
CA GLY A 143 -13.58 4.54 6.63
C GLY A 143 -12.59 3.49 6.12
N LYS A 144 -13.06 2.28 5.82
CA LYS A 144 -12.26 1.18 5.26
C LYS A 144 -11.82 1.46 3.83
N ALA A 145 -12.67 2.06 3.00
CA ALA A 145 -12.30 2.50 1.67
C ALA A 145 -11.17 3.55 1.72
N LEU A 146 -11.31 4.56 2.58
CA LEU A 146 -10.29 5.60 2.76
C LEU A 146 -9.00 5.05 3.34
N TYR A 147 -9.08 4.19 4.36
CA TYR A 147 -7.92 3.52 4.95
C TYR A 147 -7.16 2.68 3.91
N GLY A 148 -7.88 1.84 3.17
CA GLY A 148 -7.31 1.05 2.08
C GLY A 148 -6.67 1.92 1.02
N ALA A 149 -7.32 3.02 0.63
CA ALA A 149 -6.77 3.96 -0.35
C ALA A 149 -5.47 4.61 0.11
N LEU A 150 -5.40 5.04 1.37
CA LEU A 150 -4.19 5.62 1.96
C LEU A 150 -3.05 4.62 2.06
N VAL A 151 -3.32 3.39 2.50
CA VAL A 151 -2.32 2.31 2.53
C VAL A 151 -1.83 2.02 1.11
N GLY A 152 -2.75 1.86 0.15
CA GLY A 152 -2.43 1.57 -1.26
C GLY A 152 -1.56 2.66 -1.89
N ALA A 153 -1.97 3.93 -1.78
CA ALA A 153 -1.22 5.08 -2.29
C ALA A 153 0.18 5.17 -1.68
N SER A 154 0.29 5.03 -0.36
CA SER A 154 1.55 5.22 0.35
C SER A 154 2.54 4.09 0.14
N VAL A 155 2.08 2.84 0.09
CA VAL A 155 2.95 1.67 -0.05
C VAL A 155 3.43 1.45 -1.48
N THR A 156 2.63 1.85 -2.46
CA THR A 156 2.92 1.68 -3.89
C THR A 156 4.31 2.18 -4.29
N PRO A 157 4.75 3.43 -4.00
CA PRO A 157 6.09 3.87 -4.37
C PRO A 157 7.19 3.09 -3.64
N ALA A 158 6.95 2.66 -2.40
CA ALA A 158 7.92 1.89 -1.62
C ALA A 158 8.14 0.47 -2.18
N ILE A 159 7.13 -0.11 -2.82
CA ILE A 159 7.23 -1.42 -3.48
C ILE A 159 7.71 -1.27 -4.93
N LEU A 160 7.13 -0.34 -5.68
CA LEU A 160 7.36 -0.20 -7.12
C LEU A 160 8.77 0.28 -7.43
N LEU A 161 9.30 1.26 -6.71
CA LEU A 161 10.61 1.84 -7.04
C LEU A 161 11.74 0.80 -6.96
N PRO A 162 11.92 0.06 -5.85
CA PRO A 162 12.92 -0.99 -5.78
C PRO A 162 12.69 -2.09 -6.83
N ALA A 163 11.43 -2.48 -7.05
CA ALA A 163 11.09 -3.53 -8.01
C ALA A 163 11.38 -3.11 -9.47
N LEU A 164 11.11 -1.85 -9.84
CA LEU A 164 11.39 -1.30 -11.15
C LEU A 164 12.91 -1.23 -11.41
N CYS A 165 13.66 -0.74 -10.42
CA CYS A 165 15.11 -0.68 -10.48
C CYS A 165 15.77 -2.08 -10.50
N ASP A 166 15.17 -3.09 -9.83
CA ASP A 166 15.62 -4.50 -9.91
C ASP A 166 15.41 -5.09 -11.31
N VAL A 167 14.30 -4.75 -11.98
CA VAL A 167 13.98 -5.24 -13.32
C VAL A 167 14.90 -4.62 -14.39
N ASN A 168 15.37 -3.39 -14.21
CA ASN A 168 16.27 -2.74 -15.18
C ASN A 168 17.72 -3.22 -15.14
N ARG A 169 18.13 -3.94 -14.09
CA ARG A 169 19.50 -4.49 -13.97
C ARG A 169 19.68 -5.86 -14.63
N ARG A 170 18.59 -6.51 -15.04
CA ARG A 170 18.60 -7.85 -15.66
C ARG A 170 18.29 -7.73 -17.14
#